data_AF-A0A524LG10-F1
#
_entry.id   AF-A0A524LG10-F1
#
_cell.length_a   1.000
_cell.length_b   1.000
_cell.length_c   1.000
_cell.angle_alpha   90.00
_cell.angle_beta   90.00
_cell.angle_gamma   90.00
#
_symmetry.space_group_name_H-M   'P 1'
#
loop_
_entity.id
_entity.type
_entity.pdbx_description
1 polymer ?
#
loop_
_entity_poly.entity_id
_entity_poly.type
_entity_poly.pdbx_seq_one_letter_code
_entity_poly.pdbx_strand_id
1 'polypeptide(L)'
;GTSSQEPSIIVFNAGGSSPTPTFIEFTYPRGKPIRGLRADDGHVYDVQLLTSKEDVFMDTTIGMTVAKMGMRLLPGRKLMDFYINGVEYYDGDEPGLLELRFIADRHPIGDFDMESLKDEANELINSKKYKKIHLVAARPTQSVYASVVPLTTWAFSKLTPVEDLWKPIPEDSLVANEGHIENKFYSLSFNKDGSLQLTNKSTGTQYQNLHVFEDYGDRGDEYTFSRVGPEKARVKNVKRTIISNGPIMAEVSQKLTLDLYESLDQSREKRIGKVEVPVHSVFRFFRDSPRIEVTTNITNTTTDHRFRVCFNLPFQTDASLTSTHFGYLKRSASPEVIPDAEEQEKRYADYPERPSGIQPQKGFIRVEDEDRIDAITVINRGLPEVEITDGNHLALTLLRCVGWLSRSDLPERPMHAGPGEATPGAQEMNEEYEFHYGFLVHSKDEPLSSSADHADVFQNLPVVFTLDHTEPPLNLIEPIIQLKDTTIRISSMRVQDDTILVTLYNLDSKDITTDVHLAEYIKSIAEVRLDGTIIRDHSLNKHTTKLSFGAREIKMCQFRRT
;
A
#
# COMPACT_ATOMS: atom_id res chain seq x y z
N GLY A 1 25.05 -36.37 -2.73
CA GLY A 1 25.72 -35.09 -3.05
C GLY A 1 24.69 -34.01 -2.86
N THR A 2 24.77 -33.27 -1.76
CA THR A 2 23.95 -32.09 -1.50
C THR A 2 24.51 -30.98 -2.38
N SER A 3 23.87 -30.70 -3.52
CA SER A 3 24.15 -29.45 -4.24
C SER A 3 23.94 -28.32 -3.24
N SER A 4 24.94 -27.47 -3.02
CA SER A 4 24.79 -26.27 -2.20
C SER A 4 23.69 -25.42 -2.85
N GLN A 5 22.47 -25.51 -2.33
CA GLN A 5 21.37 -24.73 -2.88
C GLN A 5 21.59 -23.27 -2.50
N GLU A 6 21.62 -22.41 -3.52
CA GLU A 6 21.73 -20.96 -3.33
C GLU A 6 20.47 -20.44 -2.64
N PRO A 7 20.60 -19.39 -1.80
CA PRO A 7 19.45 -18.73 -1.22
C PRO A 7 18.56 -18.12 -2.30
N SER A 8 17.27 -18.01 -2.03
CA SER A 8 16.31 -17.41 -2.94
C SER A 8 15.28 -16.58 -2.21
N ILE A 9 14.82 -15.52 -2.87
CA ILE A 9 13.72 -14.67 -2.46
C ILE A 9 12.58 -14.95 -3.41
N ILE A 10 11.49 -15.45 -2.87
CA ILE A 10 10.29 -15.80 -3.61
C ILE A 10 9.25 -14.71 -3.38
N VAL A 11 8.79 -14.10 -4.47
CA VAL A 11 7.83 -13.00 -4.41
C VAL A 11 6.56 -13.37 -5.14
N PHE A 12 5.43 -13.36 -4.44
CA PHE A 12 4.12 -13.45 -5.06
C PHE A 12 3.54 -12.05 -5.27
N ASN A 13 3.24 -11.69 -6.52
CA ASN A 13 2.62 -10.42 -6.85
C ASN A 13 1.18 -10.64 -7.36
N ALA A 14 0.18 -10.26 -6.57
CA ALA A 14 -1.22 -10.27 -7.00
C ALA A 14 -1.67 -8.95 -7.66
N GLY A 15 -0.79 -7.94 -7.69
CA GLY A 15 -1.12 -6.61 -8.20
C GLY A 15 -0.92 -6.49 -9.71
N GLY A 16 -1.95 -6.00 -10.41
CA GLY A 16 -1.85 -5.54 -11.78
C GLY A 16 -2.05 -6.62 -12.84
N SER A 17 -1.94 -6.20 -14.09
CA SER A 17 -1.95 -7.06 -15.29
C SER A 17 -0.73 -6.84 -16.19
N SER A 18 0.19 -5.96 -15.77
CA SER A 18 1.49 -5.73 -16.39
C SER A 18 2.60 -5.80 -15.34
N PRO A 19 3.86 -6.09 -15.73
CA PRO A 19 5.00 -6.13 -14.83
C PRO A 19 5.46 -4.71 -14.44
N THR A 20 4.57 -3.97 -13.76
CA THR A 20 4.83 -2.64 -13.23
C THR A 20 5.91 -2.71 -12.14
N PRO A 21 6.87 -1.76 -12.10
CA PRO A 21 7.86 -1.67 -11.04
C PRO A 21 7.22 -1.73 -9.63
N THR A 22 7.50 -2.82 -8.92
CA THR A 22 6.89 -3.17 -7.64
C THR A 22 7.94 -3.12 -6.55
N PHE A 23 7.65 -2.35 -5.49
CA PHE A 23 8.51 -2.26 -4.33
C PHE A 23 8.39 -3.52 -3.48
N ILE A 24 9.53 -4.11 -3.14
CA ILE A 24 9.62 -5.25 -2.24
C ILE A 24 10.59 -4.94 -1.11
N GLU A 25 10.24 -5.39 0.09
CA GLU A 25 11.17 -5.51 1.21
C GLU A 25 11.42 -6.98 1.48
N PHE A 26 12.67 -7.31 1.77
CA PHE A 26 13.06 -8.65 2.15
C PHE A 26 14.13 -8.60 3.22
N THR A 27 14.21 -9.66 4.01
CA THR A 27 15.22 -9.80 5.04
C THR A 27 16.29 -10.78 4.62
N TYR A 28 17.52 -10.53 5.06
CA TYR A 28 18.66 -11.41 4.80
C TYR A 28 19.65 -11.39 5.99
N PRO A 29 20.41 -12.47 6.25
CA PRO A 29 21.34 -12.52 7.38
C PRO A 29 22.33 -11.34 7.38
N ARG A 30 22.45 -10.63 8.51
CA ARG A 30 23.28 -9.42 8.64
C ARG A 30 24.75 -9.61 8.25
N GLY A 31 25.29 -10.81 8.43
CA GLY A 31 26.69 -11.15 8.08
C GLY A 31 26.96 -11.36 6.59
N LYS A 32 25.92 -11.37 5.74
CA LYS A 32 26.02 -11.64 4.31
C LYS A 32 25.44 -10.48 3.50
N PRO A 33 26.22 -9.41 3.23
CA PRO A 33 25.68 -8.22 2.58
C PRO A 33 25.28 -8.51 1.13
N ILE A 34 24.03 -8.22 0.79
CA ILE A 34 23.54 -8.33 -0.60
C ILE A 34 23.85 -7.07 -1.40
N ARG A 35 24.25 -7.26 -2.66
CA ARG A 35 24.60 -6.20 -3.62
C ARG A 35 23.63 -6.10 -4.79
N GLY A 36 22.81 -7.12 -5.03
CA GLY A 36 21.76 -7.11 -6.04
C GLY A 36 20.82 -8.32 -5.92
N LEU A 37 19.75 -8.31 -6.72
CA LEU A 37 18.80 -9.42 -6.86
C LEU A 37 18.74 -9.87 -8.31
N ARG A 38 19.20 -11.09 -8.57
CA ARG A 38 19.18 -11.68 -9.92
C ARG A 38 17.85 -12.37 -10.19
N ALA A 39 17.14 -11.98 -11.23
CA ALA A 39 15.97 -12.69 -11.73
C ALA A 39 16.36 -13.87 -12.63
N ASP A 40 15.39 -14.72 -12.96
CA ASP A 40 15.59 -15.94 -13.76
C ASP A 40 16.05 -15.65 -15.20
N ASP A 41 15.77 -14.45 -15.73
CA ASP A 41 16.26 -13.99 -17.04
C ASP A 41 17.73 -13.51 -17.01
N GLY A 42 18.36 -13.54 -15.83
CA GLY A 42 19.73 -13.11 -15.59
C GLY A 42 19.88 -11.62 -15.33
N HIS A 43 18.81 -10.81 -15.43
CA HIS A 43 18.85 -9.41 -15.04
C HIS A 43 19.09 -9.29 -13.53
N VAL A 44 19.91 -8.33 -13.11
CA VAL A 44 20.19 -8.08 -11.70
C VAL A 44 19.65 -6.70 -11.32
N TYR A 45 18.67 -6.69 -10.43
CA TYR A 45 18.09 -5.49 -9.86
C TYR A 45 18.92 -4.99 -8.69
N ASP A 46 18.99 -3.67 -8.54
CA ASP A 46 19.68 -3.07 -7.41
C ASP A 46 18.97 -3.36 -6.09
N VAL A 47 19.73 -3.31 -5.00
CA VAL A 47 19.18 -3.36 -3.63
C VAL A 47 19.63 -2.16 -2.82
N GLN A 48 18.80 -1.77 -1.86
CA GLN A 48 19.08 -0.71 -0.91
C GLN A 48 18.91 -1.25 0.50
N LEU A 49 19.93 -1.13 1.34
CA LEU A 49 19.80 -1.42 2.77
C LEU A 49 18.92 -0.34 3.42
N LEU A 50 17.87 -0.74 4.13
CA LEU A 50 17.01 0.18 4.88
C LEU A 50 17.50 0.29 6.33
N THR A 51 17.23 -0.74 7.12
CA THR A 51 17.59 -0.84 8.54
C THR A 51 17.72 -2.32 8.93
N SER A 52 18.24 -2.61 10.13
CA SER A 52 18.18 -3.98 10.67
C SER A 52 16.89 -4.18 11.45
N LYS A 53 16.21 -5.31 11.24
CA LYS A 53 15.07 -5.72 12.05
C LYS A 53 15.52 -6.74 13.08
N GLU A 54 15.21 -6.48 14.34
CA GLU A 54 15.32 -7.47 15.42
C GLU A 54 13.91 -7.83 15.87
N ASP A 55 13.58 -9.11 15.75
CA ASP A 55 12.30 -9.67 16.20
C ASP A 55 12.55 -10.33 17.55
N VAL A 56 12.27 -9.60 18.63
CA VAL A 56 12.60 -9.99 20.01
C VAL A 56 11.40 -10.68 20.64
N PHE A 57 11.57 -11.95 21.01
CA PHE A 57 10.55 -12.74 21.72
C PHE A 57 10.63 -12.54 23.24
N MET A 58 11.84 -12.28 23.75
CA MET A 58 12.08 -12.10 25.18
C MET A 58 13.29 -11.20 25.39
N ASP A 59 13.15 -10.26 26.33
CA ASP A 59 14.21 -9.36 26.77
C ASP A 59 14.07 -9.23 28.29
N THR A 60 15.02 -9.80 29.05
CA THR A 60 14.94 -9.81 30.51
C THR A 60 16.30 -9.98 31.19
N THR A 61 16.45 -9.41 32.39
CA THR A 61 17.64 -9.63 33.23
C THR A 61 17.29 -10.51 34.43
N ILE A 62 18.02 -11.61 34.60
CA ILE A 62 17.82 -12.58 35.69
C ILE A 62 19.09 -12.83 36.49
N GLY A 63 18.94 -13.18 37.77
CA GLY A 63 20.07 -13.60 38.61
C GLY A 63 20.52 -15.03 38.31
N MET A 64 21.79 -15.36 38.62
CA MET A 64 22.36 -16.69 38.34
C MET A 64 21.59 -17.86 38.95
N THR A 65 20.96 -17.67 40.12
CA THR A 65 20.13 -18.71 40.76
C THR A 65 18.90 -19.05 39.90
N VAL A 66 18.24 -18.03 39.34
CA VAL A 66 17.09 -18.19 38.47
C VAL A 66 17.52 -18.81 37.14
N ALA A 67 18.64 -18.35 36.57
CA ALA A 67 19.20 -18.93 35.35
C ALA A 67 19.52 -20.42 35.50
N LYS A 68 20.18 -20.81 36.61
CA LYS A 68 20.51 -22.22 36.92
C LYS A 68 19.25 -23.07 37.06
N MET A 69 18.21 -22.56 37.71
CA MET A 69 16.94 -23.25 37.85
C MET A 69 16.23 -23.40 36.50
N GLY A 70 16.18 -22.32 35.71
CA GLY A 70 15.60 -22.32 34.37
C GLY A 70 16.28 -23.32 33.45
N MET A 71 17.62 -23.36 33.44
CA MET A 71 18.38 -24.29 32.60
C MET A 71 18.16 -25.75 32.99
N ARG A 72 18.03 -26.05 34.29
CA ARG A 72 17.71 -27.41 34.76
C ARG A 72 16.30 -27.85 34.35
N LEU A 73 15.36 -26.91 34.27
CA LEU A 73 13.95 -27.18 33.98
C LEU A 73 13.62 -27.14 32.48
N LEU A 74 14.58 -26.80 31.61
CA LEU A 74 14.38 -26.73 30.17
C LEU A 74 14.35 -28.15 29.58
N PRO A 75 13.17 -28.70 29.20
CA PRO A 75 13.05 -30.10 28.81
C PRO A 75 13.53 -30.36 27.36
N GLY A 76 13.86 -29.30 26.62
CA GLY A 76 14.32 -29.29 25.24
C GLY A 76 14.41 -27.86 24.74
N ARG A 77 14.60 -27.65 23.44
CA ARG A 77 14.82 -26.30 22.88
C ARG A 77 13.60 -25.37 22.89
N LYS A 78 12.41 -25.84 23.27
CA LYS A 78 11.20 -24.99 23.30
C LYS A 78 11.16 -24.19 24.61
N LEU A 79 11.00 -22.88 24.50
CA LEU A 79 10.81 -21.96 25.61
C LEU A 79 9.62 -21.05 25.30
N MET A 80 8.56 -21.14 26.11
CA MET A 80 7.29 -20.43 25.89
C MET A 80 6.72 -20.72 24.49
N ASP A 81 6.63 -19.70 23.64
CA ASP A 81 6.09 -19.75 22.27
C ASP A 81 7.18 -19.82 21.18
N PHE A 82 8.47 -19.94 21.56
CA PHE A 82 9.59 -20.04 20.63
C PHE A 82 10.49 -21.26 20.88
N TYR A 83 11.35 -21.54 19.91
CA TYR A 83 12.38 -22.58 19.95
C TYR A 83 13.76 -21.94 19.84
N ILE A 84 14.69 -22.38 20.69
CA ILE A 84 16.10 -22.01 20.65
C ILE A 84 16.77 -22.78 19.51
N ASN A 85 17.36 -22.04 18.57
CA ASN A 85 18.02 -22.56 17.38
C ASN A 85 19.53 -22.24 17.39
N GLY A 86 19.99 -21.38 18.31
CA GLY A 86 21.39 -21.01 18.48
C GLY A 86 21.59 -20.21 19.78
N VAL A 87 22.84 -20.09 20.20
CA VAL A 87 23.22 -19.31 21.39
C VAL A 87 24.49 -18.51 21.14
N GLU A 88 24.52 -17.26 21.61
CA GLU A 88 25.70 -16.39 21.60
C GLU A 88 25.92 -15.80 22.99
N TYR A 89 27.18 -15.58 23.37
CA TYR A 89 27.58 -15.10 24.68
C TYR A 89 28.49 -13.89 24.55
N TYR A 90 28.20 -12.81 25.28
CA TYR A 90 29.05 -11.62 25.32
C TYR A 90 29.27 -11.15 26.77
N ASP A 91 30.42 -10.52 27.03
CA ASP A 91 30.61 -9.76 28.26
C ASP A 91 29.75 -8.48 28.20
N GLY A 92 28.89 -8.28 29.20
CA GLY A 92 28.03 -7.09 29.26
C GLY A 92 28.78 -5.82 29.65
N ASP A 93 28.13 -4.68 29.44
CA ASP A 93 28.71 -3.35 29.71
C ASP A 93 29.02 -3.11 31.21
N GLU A 94 28.38 -3.87 32.10
CA GLU A 94 28.63 -3.84 33.54
C GLU A 94 29.48 -5.04 34.02
N PRO A 95 30.45 -4.84 34.93
CA PRO A 95 31.24 -5.92 35.49
C PRO A 95 30.39 -7.04 36.12
N GLY A 96 30.51 -8.25 35.58
CA GLY A 96 29.79 -9.43 36.05
C GLY A 96 28.38 -9.58 35.47
N LEU A 97 28.03 -8.84 34.42
CA LEU A 97 26.86 -9.11 33.59
C LEU A 97 27.26 -10.00 32.39
N LEU A 98 26.53 -11.09 32.19
CA LEU A 98 26.62 -11.89 30.95
C LEU A 98 25.47 -11.47 30.03
N GLU A 99 25.79 -11.11 28.81
CA GLU A 99 24.82 -10.96 27.72
C GLU A 99 24.66 -12.32 27.05
N LEU A 100 23.50 -12.94 27.23
CA LEU A 100 23.13 -14.21 26.63
C LEU A 100 22.11 -13.97 25.54
N ARG A 101 22.44 -14.35 24.31
CA ARG A 101 21.52 -14.25 23.19
C ARG A 101 21.07 -15.62 22.73
N PHE A 102 19.77 -15.89 22.80
CA PHE A 102 19.17 -17.03 22.11
C PHE A 102 18.74 -16.61 20.71
N ILE A 103 19.31 -17.27 19.71
CA ILE A 103 18.80 -17.22 18.34
C ILE A 103 17.55 -18.10 18.33
N ALA A 104 16.38 -17.52 18.09
CA ALA A 104 15.10 -18.19 18.27
C ALA A 104 14.14 -17.98 17.08
N ASP A 105 13.16 -18.86 16.95
CA ASP A 105 12.00 -18.68 16.05
C ASP A 105 10.76 -19.39 16.62
N ARG A 106 9.56 -19.15 16.06
CA ARG A 106 8.32 -19.87 16.42
C ARG A 106 8.33 -21.33 15.99
N HIS A 107 9.29 -21.71 15.16
CA HIS A 107 9.50 -23.08 14.71
C HIS A 107 10.95 -23.53 14.97
N PRO A 108 11.16 -24.83 15.22
CA PRO A 108 12.51 -25.40 15.26
C PRO A 108 13.22 -25.24 13.91
N ILE A 109 14.42 -24.65 13.91
CA ILE A 109 15.28 -24.52 12.72
C ILE A 109 16.59 -25.25 12.97
N GLY A 110 16.98 -26.11 12.03
CA GLY A 110 18.22 -26.89 12.10
C GLY A 110 18.29 -27.88 13.28
N ASP A 111 19.45 -28.51 13.39
CA ASP A 111 19.85 -29.29 14.56
C ASP A 111 20.40 -28.34 15.64
N PHE A 112 20.00 -28.56 16.89
CA PHE A 112 20.48 -27.77 18.02
C PHE A 112 20.82 -28.70 19.18
N ASP A 113 22.09 -28.71 19.59
CA ASP A 113 22.58 -29.57 20.65
C ASP A 113 22.25 -28.96 22.03
N MET A 114 21.15 -29.46 22.59
CA MET A 114 20.68 -29.06 23.92
C MET A 114 21.62 -29.48 25.05
N GLU A 115 22.41 -30.54 24.88
CA GLU A 115 23.35 -30.97 25.91
C GLU A 115 24.59 -30.07 25.91
N SER A 116 25.11 -29.70 24.73
CA SER A 116 26.20 -28.70 24.61
C SER A 116 25.81 -27.37 25.28
N LEU A 117 24.60 -26.86 25.00
CA LEU A 117 24.10 -25.63 25.64
C LEU A 117 24.09 -25.75 27.18
N LYS A 118 23.64 -26.89 27.70
CA LYS A 118 23.58 -27.13 29.16
C LYS A 118 24.98 -27.17 29.77
N ASP A 119 25.92 -27.83 29.12
CA ASP A 119 27.30 -27.94 29.58
C ASP A 119 27.98 -26.56 29.61
N GLU A 120 27.88 -25.80 28.51
CA GLU A 120 28.39 -24.42 28.43
C GLU A 120 27.77 -23.51 29.49
N ALA A 121 26.44 -23.58 29.66
CA ALA A 121 25.74 -22.81 30.70
C ALA A 121 26.22 -23.20 32.10
N ASN A 122 26.44 -24.49 32.38
CA ASN A 122 26.95 -24.97 33.66
C ASN A 122 28.38 -24.47 33.93
N GLU A 123 29.26 -24.49 32.93
CA GLU A 123 30.62 -23.94 33.04
C GLU A 123 30.59 -22.44 33.36
N LEU A 124 29.79 -21.67 32.63
CA LEU A 124 29.62 -20.22 32.87
C LEU A 124 29.08 -19.93 34.26
N ILE A 125 28.07 -20.68 34.71
CA ILE A 125 27.51 -20.55 36.07
C ILE A 125 28.56 -20.90 37.14
N ASN A 126 29.36 -21.95 36.93
CA ASN A 126 30.36 -22.41 37.88
C ASN A 126 31.62 -21.53 37.91
N SER A 127 31.91 -20.79 36.84
CA SER A 127 33.03 -19.84 36.77
C SER A 127 32.97 -18.74 37.83
N LYS A 128 31.76 -18.42 38.32
CA LYS A 128 31.47 -17.27 39.21
C LYS A 128 31.91 -15.91 38.64
N LYS A 129 32.24 -15.83 37.34
CA LYS A 129 32.57 -14.59 36.64
C LYS A 129 31.37 -13.63 36.61
N TYR A 130 30.16 -14.19 36.45
CA TYR A 130 28.93 -13.44 36.29
C TYR A 130 28.00 -13.55 37.50
N LYS A 131 27.28 -12.46 37.79
CA LYS A 131 26.30 -12.33 38.89
C LYS A 131 24.86 -12.25 38.37
N LYS A 132 24.68 -11.83 37.12
CA LYS A 132 23.39 -11.73 36.42
C LYS A 132 23.58 -12.08 34.94
N ILE A 133 22.50 -12.48 34.30
CA ILE A 133 22.40 -12.70 32.87
C ILE A 133 21.35 -11.74 32.32
N HIS A 134 21.72 -10.93 31.34
CA HIS A 134 20.76 -10.27 30.46
C HIS A 134 20.49 -11.22 29.29
N LEU A 135 19.26 -11.71 29.19
CA LEU A 135 18.84 -12.71 28.23
C LEU A 135 17.92 -12.09 27.18
N VAL A 136 18.40 -12.09 25.94
CA VAL A 136 17.62 -11.69 24.77
C VAL A 136 17.37 -12.92 23.91
N ALA A 137 16.11 -13.30 23.72
CA ALA A 137 15.72 -14.29 22.72
C ALA A 137 15.11 -13.56 21.52
N ALA A 138 15.76 -13.65 20.37
CA ALA A 138 15.34 -12.96 19.16
C ALA A 138 15.62 -13.82 17.93
N ARG A 139 14.94 -13.54 16.83
CA ARG A 139 15.41 -14.03 15.52
C ARG A 139 16.84 -13.54 15.26
N PRO A 140 17.65 -14.29 14.47
CA PRO A 140 18.94 -13.79 14.04
C PRO A 140 18.77 -12.37 13.48
N THR A 141 19.63 -11.42 13.86
CA THR A 141 19.53 -10.05 13.34
C THR A 141 19.55 -10.10 11.82
N GLN A 142 18.47 -9.62 11.19
CA GLN A 142 18.37 -9.55 9.74
C GLN A 142 18.58 -8.12 9.29
N SER A 143 19.29 -7.96 8.18
CA SER A 143 19.28 -6.71 7.42
C SER A 143 18.02 -6.69 6.57
N VAL A 144 17.29 -5.57 6.59
CA VAL A 144 16.14 -5.32 5.69
C VAL A 144 16.67 -4.61 4.44
N TYR A 145 16.38 -5.19 3.30
CA TYR A 145 16.71 -4.65 2.00
C TYR A 145 15.43 -4.31 1.24
N ALA A 146 15.50 -3.23 0.48
CA ALA A 146 14.50 -2.84 -0.50
C ALA A 146 15.00 -3.06 -1.92
N SER A 147 14.08 -3.39 -2.82
CA SER A 147 14.29 -3.36 -4.26
C SER A 147 13.00 -2.97 -4.97
N VAL A 148 13.12 -2.52 -6.22
CA VAL A 148 11.98 -2.23 -7.09
C VAL A 148 12.13 -3.12 -8.32
N VAL A 149 11.24 -4.09 -8.47
CA VAL A 149 11.34 -5.17 -9.45
C VAL A 149 10.05 -5.21 -10.29
N PRO A 150 10.12 -5.29 -11.63
CA PRO A 150 8.97 -5.56 -12.48
C PRO A 150 8.57 -7.04 -12.34
N LEU A 151 7.62 -7.32 -11.44
CA LEU A 151 7.20 -8.69 -11.11
C LEU A 151 6.09 -9.18 -12.03
N THR A 152 6.13 -10.46 -12.39
CA THR A 152 5.03 -11.09 -13.11
C THR A 152 3.81 -11.18 -12.19
N THR A 153 2.64 -10.78 -12.70
CA THR A 153 1.41 -10.73 -11.90
C THR A 153 0.76 -12.11 -11.81
N TRP A 154 0.07 -12.38 -10.71
CA TRP A 154 -0.57 -13.67 -10.38
C TRP A 154 0.37 -14.88 -10.44
N ALA A 155 1.67 -14.63 -10.24
CA ALA A 155 2.72 -15.64 -10.29
C ALA A 155 3.72 -15.42 -9.14
N PHE A 156 4.47 -16.47 -8.83
CA PHE A 156 5.65 -16.37 -7.99
C PHE A 156 6.86 -16.06 -8.87
N SER A 157 7.66 -15.08 -8.46
CA SER A 157 8.96 -14.76 -9.07
C SER A 157 10.08 -15.21 -8.15
N LYS A 158 11.10 -15.87 -8.70
CA LYS A 158 12.33 -16.24 -7.97
C LYS A 158 13.39 -15.16 -8.21
N LEU A 159 13.99 -14.69 -7.12
CA LEU A 159 15.10 -13.74 -7.14
C LEU A 159 16.26 -14.33 -6.33
N THR A 160 17.45 -14.39 -6.90
CA THR A 160 18.65 -14.90 -6.22
C THR A 160 19.45 -13.72 -5.65
N PRO A 161 19.72 -13.68 -4.33
CA PRO A 161 20.60 -12.68 -3.74
C PRO A 161 22.03 -12.78 -4.30
N VAL A 162 22.61 -11.64 -4.68
CA VAL A 162 23.99 -11.55 -5.17
C VAL A 162 24.87 -10.98 -4.06
N GLU A 163 25.78 -11.79 -3.51
CA GLU A 163 26.75 -11.38 -2.47
C GLU A 163 28.06 -10.79 -3.03
N ASP A 164 28.46 -11.23 -4.24
CA ASP A 164 29.68 -10.80 -4.93
C ASP A 164 29.58 -9.36 -5.50
N LEU A 165 30.70 -8.85 -6.03
CA LEU A 165 30.80 -7.49 -6.59
C LEU A 165 29.84 -7.27 -7.78
N TRP A 166 28.70 -6.65 -7.52
CA TRP A 166 27.78 -6.06 -8.49
C TRP A 166 27.97 -4.54 -8.59
N LYS A 167 27.92 -3.99 -9.82
CA LYS A 167 27.87 -2.53 -10.08
C LYS A 167 27.18 -2.23 -11.40
N PRO A 168 25.90 -1.83 -11.37
CA PRO A 168 25.51 -0.61 -12.07
C PRO A 168 24.33 0.11 -11.42
N ILE A 169 24.57 1.34 -10.98
CA ILE A 169 23.58 2.42 -10.94
C ILE A 169 24.32 3.57 -11.61
N PRO A 170 24.02 3.96 -12.86
CA PRO A 170 22.84 4.78 -13.14
C PRO A 170 22.22 4.56 -14.54
N GLU A 171 20.95 4.93 -14.72
CA GLU A 171 20.56 5.55 -16.02
C GLU A 171 19.80 6.86 -15.86
N ASP A 172 19.24 7.17 -14.69
CA ASP A 172 19.04 8.55 -14.20
C ASP A 172 18.72 8.44 -12.70
N SER A 173 19.69 8.84 -11.88
CA SER A 173 19.73 8.62 -10.42
C SER A 173 18.57 9.27 -9.69
N LEU A 174 18.11 8.64 -8.60
CA LEU A 174 17.29 9.31 -7.60
C LEU A 174 18.16 10.26 -6.79
N VAL A 175 17.93 11.55 -6.92
CA VAL A 175 18.55 12.59 -6.09
C VAL A 175 17.55 12.98 -5.03
N ALA A 176 17.92 12.87 -3.76
CA ALA A 176 17.05 13.22 -2.65
C ALA A 176 17.76 13.98 -1.55
N ASN A 177 17.15 15.08 -1.13
CA ASN A 177 17.45 15.80 0.10
C ASN A 177 16.15 16.36 0.70
N GLU A 178 16.24 17.06 1.83
CA GLU A 178 15.05 17.53 2.57
C GLU A 178 14.18 18.54 1.81
N GLY A 179 14.71 19.20 0.78
CA GLY A 179 14.01 20.23 0.01
C GLY A 179 13.75 19.89 -1.46
N HIS A 180 14.38 18.83 -1.99
CA HIS A 180 14.36 18.49 -3.40
C HIS A 180 14.46 16.98 -3.63
N ILE A 181 13.62 16.47 -4.54
CA ILE A 181 13.64 15.09 -5.02
C ILE A 181 13.61 15.11 -6.55
N GLU A 182 14.44 14.29 -7.18
CA GLU A 182 14.48 14.19 -8.63
C GLU A 182 14.79 12.78 -9.11
N ASN A 183 14.07 12.33 -10.13
CA ASN A 183 14.33 11.11 -10.89
C ASN A 183 14.12 11.39 -12.39
N LYS A 184 14.03 10.35 -13.23
CA LYS A 184 13.80 10.50 -14.67
C LYS A 184 12.42 11.05 -15.05
N PHE A 185 11.42 10.90 -14.17
CA PHE A 185 10.02 11.26 -14.45
C PHE A 185 9.70 12.71 -14.05
N TYR A 186 10.24 13.15 -12.91
CA TYR A 186 9.92 14.47 -12.37
C TYR A 186 11.09 15.10 -11.61
N SER A 187 10.98 16.41 -11.43
CA SER A 187 11.76 17.20 -10.47
C SER A 187 10.79 17.85 -9.50
N LEU A 188 10.96 17.62 -8.19
CA LEU A 188 10.02 18.02 -7.14
C LEU A 188 10.74 18.81 -6.05
N SER A 189 10.14 19.90 -5.61
CA SER A 189 10.58 20.69 -4.45
C SER A 189 9.47 20.81 -3.42
N PHE A 190 9.87 21.01 -2.16
CA PHE A 190 8.93 21.23 -1.07
C PHE A 190 8.82 22.72 -0.73
N ASN A 191 7.60 23.26 -0.73
CA ASN A 191 7.32 24.65 -0.39
C ASN A 191 7.43 24.90 1.12
N LYS A 192 7.50 26.17 1.55
CA LYS A 192 7.60 26.52 2.98
C LYS A 192 6.34 26.16 3.79
N ASP A 193 5.20 26.05 3.12
CA ASP A 193 3.90 25.76 3.71
C ASP A 193 3.56 24.26 3.73
N GLY A 194 4.48 23.37 3.33
CA GLY A 194 4.23 21.93 3.33
C GLY A 194 3.80 21.36 1.98
N SER A 195 3.31 22.20 1.06
CA SER A 195 2.89 21.78 -0.27
C SER A 195 4.07 21.41 -1.16
N LEU A 196 3.78 20.75 -2.28
CA LEU A 196 4.77 20.29 -3.25
C LEU A 196 4.66 21.08 -4.55
N GLN A 197 5.80 21.36 -5.17
CA GLN A 197 5.88 21.79 -6.55
C GLN A 197 6.56 20.68 -7.35
N LEU A 198 5.92 20.21 -8.42
CA LEU A 198 6.42 19.13 -9.25
C LEU A 198 6.48 19.59 -10.71
N THR A 199 7.61 19.32 -11.38
CA THR A 199 7.74 19.47 -12.84
C THR A 199 7.72 18.10 -13.48
N ASN A 200 6.75 17.85 -14.36
CA ASN A 200 6.73 16.66 -15.21
C ASN A 200 7.85 16.80 -16.26
N LYS A 201 8.88 15.96 -16.21
CA LYS A 201 10.03 16.08 -17.11
C LYS A 201 9.71 15.72 -18.55
N SER A 202 8.69 14.89 -18.78
CA SER A 202 8.30 14.50 -20.14
C SER A 202 7.61 15.63 -20.91
N THR A 203 6.86 16.49 -20.22
CA THR A 203 6.07 17.56 -20.83
C THR A 203 6.57 18.98 -20.51
N GLY A 204 7.38 19.12 -19.45
CA GLY A 204 7.78 20.40 -18.88
C GLY A 204 6.68 21.08 -18.04
N THR A 205 5.50 20.47 -17.89
CA THR A 205 4.39 21.05 -17.14
C THR A 205 4.70 21.13 -15.65
N GLN A 206 4.42 22.29 -15.05
CA GLN A 206 4.60 22.53 -13.63
C GLN A 206 3.28 22.42 -12.89
N TYR A 207 3.22 21.51 -11.93
CA TYR A 207 2.16 21.35 -10.96
C TYR A 207 2.56 22.10 -9.69
N GLN A 208 1.79 23.12 -9.34
CA GLN A 208 2.03 23.95 -8.16
C GLN A 208 1.03 23.60 -7.06
N ASN A 209 1.46 23.66 -5.80
CA ASN A 209 0.57 23.45 -4.65
C ASN A 209 -0.13 22.08 -4.68
N LEU A 210 0.63 21.02 -4.94
CA LEU A 210 0.18 19.66 -4.72
C LEU A 210 0.27 19.32 -3.22
N HIS A 211 -0.54 18.37 -2.76
CA HIS A 211 -0.54 17.91 -1.36
C HIS A 211 -0.78 19.05 -0.36
N VAL A 212 -1.92 19.73 -0.52
CA VAL A 212 -2.38 20.77 0.40
C VAL A 212 -3.50 20.19 1.26
N PHE A 213 -3.39 20.32 2.58
CA PHE A 213 -4.51 19.96 3.45
C PHE A 213 -5.61 21.01 3.41
N GLU A 214 -6.84 20.56 3.50
CA GLU A 214 -8.03 21.39 3.52
C GLU A 214 -9.03 20.79 4.52
N ASP A 215 -9.82 21.65 5.15
CA ASP A 215 -10.75 21.24 6.20
C ASP A 215 -11.99 22.11 6.15
N TYR A 216 -13.18 21.51 5.98
CA TYR A 216 -14.48 22.17 6.02
C TYR A 216 -15.26 21.82 7.28
N GLY A 217 -16.19 22.68 7.69
CA GLY A 217 -17.24 22.24 8.61
C GLY A 217 -18.26 21.37 7.88
N ASP A 218 -18.80 20.36 8.56
CA ASP A 218 -19.81 19.46 8.06
C ASP A 218 -21.01 19.42 9.04
N ARG A 219 -22.10 20.09 8.67
CA ARG A 219 -23.38 20.00 9.40
C ARG A 219 -24.27 18.87 8.85
N GLY A 220 -23.70 17.95 8.11
CA GLY A 220 -24.39 16.84 7.50
C GLY A 220 -24.78 15.74 8.47
N ASP A 221 -24.86 14.55 7.91
CA ASP A 221 -25.07 13.27 8.58
C ASP A 221 -24.24 12.18 7.88
N GLU A 222 -24.38 10.92 8.28
CA GLU A 222 -23.59 9.80 7.73
C GLU A 222 -23.82 9.56 6.22
N TYR A 223 -24.92 10.07 5.64
CA TYR A 223 -25.21 9.94 4.21
C TYR A 223 -24.76 11.14 3.37
N THR A 224 -24.92 12.36 3.91
CA THR A 224 -24.82 13.59 3.11
C THR A 224 -23.94 14.62 3.81
N PHE A 225 -22.85 15.00 3.15
CA PHE A 225 -22.01 16.15 3.51
C PHE A 225 -22.79 17.46 3.31
N SER A 226 -22.79 18.34 4.31
CA SER A 226 -23.39 19.67 4.22
C SER A 226 -22.37 20.73 4.66
N ARG A 227 -21.82 21.44 3.66
CA ARG A 227 -20.66 22.32 3.82
C ARG A 227 -20.96 23.52 4.72
N VAL A 228 -20.08 23.77 5.69
CA VAL A 228 -20.02 25.02 6.47
C VAL A 228 -18.62 25.63 6.34
N GLY A 229 -18.55 26.86 5.82
CA GLY A 229 -17.30 27.58 5.62
C GLY A 229 -16.82 28.34 6.87
N PRO A 230 -15.63 28.94 6.81
CA PRO A 230 -14.65 28.82 5.73
C PRO A 230 -13.86 27.49 5.76
N GLU A 231 -13.25 27.11 4.65
CA GLU A 231 -12.15 26.15 4.63
C GLU A 231 -10.97 26.66 5.47
N LYS A 232 -10.39 25.79 6.29
CA LYS A 232 -9.22 26.18 7.07
C LYS A 232 -8.37 24.99 7.49
N ALA A 233 -7.25 24.82 6.81
CA ALA A 233 -6.13 23.99 7.27
C ALA A 233 -4.83 24.81 7.19
N ARG A 234 -4.75 25.87 7.99
CA ARG A 234 -3.59 26.77 7.94
C ARG A 234 -2.38 26.07 8.55
N VAL A 235 -1.30 25.99 7.79
CA VAL A 235 -0.03 25.42 8.25
C VAL A 235 0.71 26.45 9.12
N LYS A 236 1.02 26.07 10.36
CA LYS A 236 1.80 26.90 11.31
C LYS A 236 3.29 26.68 11.22
N ASN A 237 3.69 25.42 11.15
CA ASN A 237 5.07 24.99 11.10
C ASN A 237 5.21 23.80 10.16
N VAL A 238 6.42 23.61 9.66
CA VAL A 238 6.80 22.46 8.86
C VAL A 238 8.19 22.04 9.31
N LYS A 239 8.37 20.76 9.65
CA LYS A 239 9.68 20.16 9.87
C LYS A 239 9.84 18.98 8.93
N ARG A 240 10.94 18.98 8.18
CA ARG A 240 11.30 17.89 7.27
C ARG A 240 12.53 17.18 7.78
N THR A 241 12.58 15.88 7.52
CA THR A 241 13.74 15.04 7.79
C THR A 241 13.76 13.95 6.75
N ILE A 242 14.89 13.78 6.07
CA ILE A 242 15.09 12.62 5.21
C ILE A 242 15.34 11.40 6.11
N ILE A 243 14.46 10.40 6.03
CA ILE A 243 14.51 9.21 6.91
C ILE A 243 15.09 7.98 6.20
N SER A 244 15.09 7.99 4.86
CA SER A 244 15.81 7.03 4.03
C SER A 244 16.30 7.74 2.77
N ASN A 245 17.57 7.57 2.44
CA ASN A 245 18.19 8.17 1.26
C ASN A 245 19.09 7.14 0.60
N GLY A 246 18.56 6.46 -0.41
CA GLY A 246 19.36 5.51 -1.18
C GLY A 246 19.02 5.56 -2.66
N PRO A 247 19.73 4.73 -3.44
CA PRO A 247 19.72 4.85 -4.89
C PRO A 247 18.43 4.37 -5.55
N ILE A 248 17.59 3.60 -4.84
CA ILE A 248 16.36 3.00 -5.37
C ILE A 248 15.14 3.77 -4.89
N MET A 249 15.18 4.21 -3.64
CA MET A 249 14.10 4.95 -3.01
C MET A 249 14.64 5.96 -2.02
N ALA A 250 13.85 7.01 -1.82
CA ALA A 250 14.05 7.99 -0.75
C ALA A 250 12.74 8.21 0.00
N GLU A 251 12.84 8.47 1.30
CA GLU A 251 11.71 8.81 2.15
C GLU A 251 11.96 10.13 2.88
N VAL A 252 10.98 11.02 2.79
CA VAL A 252 10.98 12.30 3.49
C VAL A 252 9.82 12.31 4.48
N SER A 253 10.15 12.42 5.76
CA SER A 253 9.19 12.67 6.83
C SER A 253 8.91 14.16 6.92
N GLN A 254 7.65 14.56 6.76
CA GLN A 254 7.14 15.91 6.94
C GLN A 254 6.18 15.96 8.12
N LYS A 255 6.55 16.69 9.17
CA LYS A 255 5.68 16.97 10.32
C LYS A 255 5.15 18.39 10.22
N LEU A 256 3.84 18.52 10.31
CA LEU A 256 3.07 19.75 10.20
C LEU A 256 2.27 19.97 11.49
N THR A 257 2.02 21.22 11.83
CA THR A 257 0.97 21.61 12.75
C THR A 257 -0.06 22.43 11.99
N LEU A 258 -1.29 21.92 11.93
CA LEU A 258 -2.41 22.59 11.27
C LEU A 258 -3.26 23.32 12.31
N ASP A 259 -3.61 24.57 12.00
CA ASP A 259 -4.62 25.34 12.72
C ASP A 259 -6.00 25.07 12.13
N LEU A 260 -6.80 24.24 12.80
CA LEU A 260 -8.18 23.92 12.39
C LEU A 260 -9.21 24.71 13.21
N TYR A 261 -10.49 24.47 12.95
CA TYR A 261 -11.58 24.79 13.88
C TYR A 261 -11.84 23.58 14.78
N GLU A 262 -12.41 23.81 15.96
CA GLU A 262 -12.67 22.75 16.93
C GLU A 262 -14.02 22.05 16.66
N SER A 263 -15.03 22.83 16.28
CA SER A 263 -16.41 22.37 16.13
C SER A 263 -17.26 23.36 15.34
N LEU A 264 -18.51 22.99 15.10
CA LEU A 264 -19.57 23.94 14.75
C LEU A 264 -20.20 24.57 16.00
N ASP A 265 -20.76 25.77 15.85
CA ASP A 265 -21.57 26.37 16.91
C ASP A 265 -22.93 25.68 17.07
N GLN A 266 -23.69 26.07 18.10
CA GLN A 266 -25.01 25.48 18.36
C GLN A 266 -25.99 25.63 17.18
N SER A 267 -25.83 26.66 16.36
CA SER A 267 -26.67 26.87 15.16
C SER A 267 -26.25 25.99 13.99
N ARG A 268 -25.01 25.47 14.02
CA ARG A 268 -24.37 24.68 12.96
C ARG A 268 -24.13 25.44 11.67
N GLU A 269 -24.21 26.77 11.72
CA GLU A 269 -23.97 27.67 10.57
C GLU A 269 -22.55 28.24 10.56
N LYS A 270 -21.80 28.08 11.67
CA LYS A 270 -20.47 28.66 11.81
C LYS A 270 -19.52 27.70 12.50
N ARG A 271 -18.28 27.74 12.05
CA ARG A 271 -17.15 27.04 12.68
C ARG A 271 -16.58 27.90 13.81
N ILE A 272 -16.35 27.29 14.97
CA ILE A 272 -15.87 27.97 16.18
C ILE A 272 -14.70 27.22 16.82
N GLY A 273 -14.07 27.86 17.80
CA GLY A 273 -12.87 27.35 18.46
C GLY A 273 -11.65 27.35 17.54
N LYS A 274 -10.52 26.95 18.11
CA LYS A 274 -9.26 26.73 17.37
C LYS A 274 -8.52 25.59 18.06
N VAL A 275 -8.10 24.63 17.26
CA VAL A 275 -7.29 23.50 17.71
C VAL A 275 -6.07 23.35 16.81
N GLU A 276 -4.94 23.00 17.40
CA GLU A 276 -3.73 22.65 16.68
C GLU A 276 -3.68 21.13 16.50
N VAL A 277 -3.71 20.66 15.26
CA VAL A 277 -3.65 19.23 14.93
C VAL A 277 -2.28 18.93 14.35
N PRO A 278 -1.46 18.10 15.01
CA PRO A 278 -0.24 17.59 14.42
C PRO A 278 -0.58 16.60 13.29
N VAL A 279 0.05 16.80 12.14
CA VAL A 279 -0.07 15.91 10.98
C VAL A 279 1.31 15.43 10.58
N HIS A 280 1.48 14.13 10.44
CA HIS A 280 2.75 13.54 10.02
C HIS A 280 2.56 12.83 8.69
N SER A 281 3.21 13.31 7.63
CA SER A 281 3.23 12.67 6.32
C SER A 281 4.61 12.11 6.01
N VAL A 282 4.68 10.86 5.56
CA VAL A 282 5.90 10.25 5.02
C VAL A 282 5.70 10.08 3.52
N PHE A 283 6.54 10.76 2.74
CA PHE A 283 6.57 10.65 1.29
C PHE A 283 7.64 9.65 0.90
N ARG A 284 7.29 8.67 0.08
CA ARG A 284 8.22 7.71 -0.52
C ARG A 284 8.29 7.95 -2.02
N PHE A 285 9.53 8.06 -2.50
CA PHE A 285 9.87 8.32 -3.88
C PHE A 285 10.71 7.16 -4.42
N PHE A 286 10.53 6.83 -5.70
CA PHE A 286 11.25 5.74 -6.34
C PHE A 286 12.12 6.27 -7.50
N ARG A 287 13.24 5.59 -7.76
CA ARG A 287 14.05 5.84 -8.96
C ARG A 287 13.29 5.44 -10.23
N ASP A 288 12.69 4.25 -10.21
CA ASP A 288 12.17 3.57 -11.41
C ASP A 288 10.65 3.63 -11.55
N SER A 289 9.96 4.46 -10.78
CA SER A 289 8.51 4.69 -10.89
C SER A 289 8.17 6.18 -10.79
N PRO A 290 7.19 6.70 -11.56
CA PRO A 290 6.68 8.06 -11.39
C PRO A 290 5.79 8.20 -10.14
N ARG A 291 5.43 7.09 -9.50
CA ARG A 291 4.56 7.05 -8.32
C ARG A 291 5.25 7.69 -7.12
N ILE A 292 4.51 8.54 -6.44
CA ILE A 292 4.85 9.08 -5.13
C ILE A 292 3.84 8.50 -4.14
N GLU A 293 4.32 7.77 -3.14
CA GLU A 293 3.48 7.18 -2.10
C GLU A 293 3.50 8.08 -0.86
N VAL A 294 2.36 8.20 -0.19
CA VAL A 294 2.18 9.03 0.99
C VAL A 294 1.43 8.24 2.05
N THR A 295 2.01 8.21 3.24
CA THR A 295 1.31 7.78 4.46
C THR A 295 1.12 9.00 5.36
N THR A 296 -0.11 9.31 5.75
CA THR A 296 -0.43 10.46 6.59
C THR A 296 -1.11 10.03 7.88
N ASN A 297 -0.55 10.46 9.01
CA ASN A 297 -1.03 10.12 10.33
C ASN A 297 -1.58 11.37 11.01
N ILE A 298 -2.76 11.25 11.60
CA ILE A 298 -3.41 12.30 12.40
C ILE A 298 -4.06 11.69 13.65
N THR A 299 -4.18 12.49 14.70
CA THR A 299 -5.13 12.22 15.79
C THR A 299 -6.26 13.22 15.65
N ASN A 300 -7.48 12.75 15.41
CA ASN A 300 -8.59 13.67 15.22
C ASN A 300 -9.01 14.29 16.56
N THR A 301 -9.04 15.61 16.63
CA THR A 301 -9.50 16.37 17.81
C THR A 301 -10.53 17.44 17.43
N THR A 302 -11.11 17.33 16.23
CA THR A 302 -12.13 18.22 15.67
C THR A 302 -13.44 17.45 15.46
N THR A 303 -14.57 18.13 15.62
CA THR A 303 -15.91 17.59 15.36
C THR A 303 -16.59 18.30 14.19
N ASP A 304 -17.58 17.65 13.59
CA ASP A 304 -18.44 18.22 12.53
C ASP A 304 -17.60 18.82 11.39
N HIS A 305 -16.71 18.01 10.81
CA HIS A 305 -15.74 18.47 9.81
C HIS A 305 -15.42 17.43 8.73
N ARG A 306 -14.88 17.91 7.61
CA ARG A 306 -14.39 17.09 6.51
C ARG A 306 -12.96 17.49 6.15
N PHE A 307 -12.02 16.62 6.47
CA PHE A 307 -10.59 16.80 6.28
C PHE A 307 -10.11 16.10 5.01
N ARG A 308 -9.39 16.83 4.15
CA ARG A 308 -9.02 16.41 2.80
C ARG A 308 -7.57 16.74 2.47
N VAL A 309 -7.03 16.04 1.49
CA VAL A 309 -5.78 16.39 0.81
C VAL A 309 -6.07 16.75 -0.64
N CYS A 310 -5.49 17.85 -1.11
CA CYS A 310 -5.84 18.46 -2.37
C CYS A 310 -4.63 18.64 -3.29
N PHE A 311 -4.92 18.64 -4.59
CA PHE A 311 -3.97 18.74 -5.69
C PHE A 311 -4.47 19.81 -6.67
N ASN A 312 -3.79 20.96 -6.71
CA ASN A 312 -4.11 22.01 -7.66
C ASN A 312 -3.53 21.68 -9.04
N LEU A 313 -4.42 21.50 -10.02
CA LEU A 313 -4.08 21.14 -11.38
C LEU A 313 -3.72 22.41 -12.18
N PRO A 314 -2.69 22.35 -13.04
CA PRO A 314 -2.29 23.48 -13.88
C PRO A 314 -3.21 23.69 -15.09
N PHE A 315 -4.27 22.91 -15.20
CA PHE A 315 -5.26 22.93 -16.27
C PHE A 315 -6.67 22.82 -15.69
N GLN A 316 -7.66 23.18 -16.50
CA GLN A 316 -9.07 23.08 -16.19
C GLN A 316 -9.64 21.80 -16.79
N THR A 317 -10.61 21.19 -16.12
CA THR A 317 -11.30 20.01 -16.61
C THR A 317 -12.73 19.97 -16.08
N ASP A 318 -13.63 19.36 -16.84
CA ASP A 318 -14.99 19.07 -16.43
C ASP A 318 -15.22 17.56 -16.24
N ALA A 319 -14.16 16.75 -16.31
CA ALA A 319 -14.27 15.30 -16.32
C ALA A 319 -13.20 14.60 -15.46
N SER A 320 -13.61 13.48 -14.89
CA SER A 320 -12.73 12.56 -14.16
C SER A 320 -12.94 11.13 -14.64
N LEU A 321 -11.91 10.31 -14.51
CA LEU A 321 -11.94 8.87 -14.75
C LEU A 321 -11.74 8.17 -13.42
N THR A 322 -12.81 7.58 -12.89
CA THR A 322 -12.80 7.00 -11.56
C THR A 322 -12.98 5.49 -11.64
N SER A 323 -12.10 4.77 -10.94
CA SER A 323 -12.22 3.32 -10.77
C SER A 323 -13.51 2.94 -10.03
N THR A 324 -14.17 1.89 -10.52
CA THR A 324 -15.40 1.31 -9.96
C THR A 324 -15.30 -0.22 -9.91
N HIS A 325 -16.39 -0.89 -9.57
CA HIS A 325 -16.52 -2.34 -9.69
C HIS A 325 -16.20 -2.79 -11.13
N PHE A 326 -15.12 -3.57 -11.29
CA PHE A 326 -14.72 -4.17 -12.56
C PHE A 326 -14.51 -3.18 -13.71
N GLY A 327 -14.07 -1.95 -13.43
CA GLY A 327 -13.86 -0.97 -14.50
C GLY A 327 -13.54 0.43 -14.00
N TYR A 328 -13.75 1.40 -14.89
CA TYR A 328 -13.76 2.82 -14.57
C TYR A 328 -14.97 3.50 -15.24
N LEU A 329 -15.34 4.67 -14.72
CA LEU A 329 -16.36 5.53 -15.29
C LEU A 329 -15.77 6.91 -15.56
N LYS A 330 -16.03 7.45 -16.75
CA LYS A 330 -15.89 8.88 -17.01
C LYS A 330 -17.07 9.58 -16.34
N ARG A 331 -16.82 10.53 -15.45
CA ARG A 331 -17.85 11.32 -14.75
C ARG A 331 -17.63 12.79 -15.01
N SER A 332 -18.71 13.57 -15.01
CA SER A 332 -18.59 15.02 -14.98
C SER A 332 -18.13 15.45 -13.58
N ALA A 333 -17.07 16.27 -13.53
CA ALA A 333 -16.52 16.87 -12.33
C ALA A 333 -17.52 17.83 -11.65
N SER A 334 -18.32 18.53 -12.46
CA SER A 334 -19.30 19.49 -11.96
C SER A 334 -20.63 18.81 -11.65
N PRO A 335 -21.30 19.19 -10.53
CA PRO A 335 -22.69 18.81 -10.32
C PRO A 335 -23.56 19.29 -11.49
N GLU A 336 -24.64 18.56 -11.76
CA GLU A 336 -25.63 19.00 -12.74
C GLU A 336 -26.22 20.36 -12.33
N VAL A 337 -26.21 21.32 -13.26
CA VAL A 337 -26.77 22.65 -13.04
C VAL A 337 -28.29 22.58 -13.23
N ILE A 338 -29.03 22.75 -12.14
CA ILE A 338 -30.49 22.88 -12.20
C ILE A 338 -30.83 24.34 -12.56
N PRO A 339 -31.59 24.58 -13.64
CA PRO A 339 -31.73 25.91 -14.25
C PRO A 339 -32.47 26.93 -13.37
N ASP A 340 -33.45 26.49 -12.58
CA ASP A 340 -34.21 27.35 -11.68
C ASP A 340 -34.86 26.57 -10.52
N ALA A 341 -35.48 27.32 -9.59
CA ALA A 341 -36.12 26.77 -8.41
C ALA A 341 -37.39 25.95 -8.70
N GLU A 342 -38.10 26.23 -9.80
CA GLU A 342 -39.31 25.49 -10.20
C GLU A 342 -38.92 24.08 -10.67
N GLU A 343 -37.87 23.98 -11.50
CA GLU A 343 -37.30 22.71 -11.93
C GLU A 343 -36.69 21.94 -10.75
N GLN A 344 -36.07 22.64 -9.80
CA GLN A 344 -35.59 22.02 -8.57
C GLN A 344 -36.73 21.44 -7.74
N GLU A 345 -37.85 22.16 -7.59
CA GLU A 345 -39.03 21.68 -6.86
C GLU A 345 -39.67 20.46 -7.53
N LYS A 346 -39.76 20.46 -8.87
CA LYS A 346 -40.21 19.29 -9.64
C LYS A 346 -39.30 18.10 -9.41
N ARG A 347 -37.98 18.30 -9.52
CA ARG A 347 -37.00 17.23 -9.28
C ARG A 347 -37.04 16.71 -7.86
N TYR A 348 -37.27 17.57 -6.87
CA TYR A 348 -37.40 17.14 -5.48
C TYR A 348 -38.54 16.15 -5.24
N ALA A 349 -39.61 16.20 -6.03
CA ALA A 349 -40.69 15.22 -5.94
C ALA A 349 -40.23 13.80 -6.31
N ASP A 350 -39.27 13.67 -7.24
CA ASP A 350 -38.76 12.40 -7.74
C ASP A 350 -37.40 12.01 -7.11
N TYR A 351 -36.56 12.99 -6.84
CA TYR A 351 -35.17 12.91 -6.36
C TYR A 351 -34.92 14.00 -5.30
N PRO A 352 -35.16 13.70 -4.02
CA PRO A 352 -35.04 14.70 -2.94
C PRO A 352 -33.60 15.18 -2.67
N GLU A 353 -32.59 14.51 -3.22
CA GLU A 353 -31.18 14.89 -3.10
C GLU A 353 -30.75 15.82 -4.25
N ARG A 354 -30.04 16.91 -3.92
CA ARG A 354 -29.41 17.77 -4.93
C ARG A 354 -28.22 17.06 -5.59
N PRO A 355 -27.96 17.29 -6.89
CA PRO A 355 -26.72 16.86 -7.53
C PRO A 355 -25.49 17.33 -6.76
N SER A 356 -24.52 16.43 -6.59
CA SER A 356 -23.25 16.69 -5.91
C SER A 356 -22.07 16.42 -6.84
N GLY A 357 -20.99 17.19 -6.68
CA GLY A 357 -19.71 16.97 -7.36
C GLY A 357 -18.84 15.93 -6.66
N ILE A 358 -19.28 15.42 -5.50
CA ILE A 358 -18.62 14.36 -4.74
C ILE A 358 -18.85 13.03 -5.45
N GLN A 359 -17.75 12.33 -5.76
CA GLN A 359 -17.77 11.13 -6.58
C GLN A 359 -17.20 9.92 -5.83
N PRO A 360 -17.79 8.72 -6.00
CA PRO A 360 -17.23 7.51 -5.46
C PRO A 360 -16.07 7.00 -6.31
N GLN A 361 -15.01 6.50 -5.67
CA GLN A 361 -13.93 5.76 -6.30
C GLN A 361 -13.62 4.47 -5.54
N LYS A 362 -12.91 3.55 -6.18
CA LYS A 362 -12.26 2.42 -5.50
C LYS A 362 -10.78 2.68 -5.27
N GLY A 363 -9.95 2.41 -6.27
CA GLY A 363 -8.49 2.47 -6.11
C GLY A 363 -7.81 3.69 -6.68
N PHE A 364 -8.43 4.36 -7.64
CA PHE A 364 -7.90 5.59 -8.22
C PHE A 364 -8.96 6.50 -8.85
N ILE A 365 -8.56 7.76 -8.97
CA ILE A 365 -9.11 8.78 -9.86
C ILE A 365 -7.98 9.25 -10.79
N ARG A 366 -8.28 9.36 -12.08
CA ARG A 366 -7.41 9.95 -13.09
C ARG A 366 -8.09 11.19 -13.66
N VAL A 367 -7.30 12.25 -13.82
CA VAL A 367 -7.73 13.52 -14.36
C VAL A 367 -6.78 13.91 -15.48
N GLU A 368 -7.33 14.25 -16.63
CA GLU A 368 -6.59 14.48 -17.87
C GLU A 368 -6.72 15.95 -18.29
N ASP A 369 -5.62 16.52 -18.79
CA ASP A 369 -5.65 17.79 -19.48
C ASP A 369 -6.29 17.58 -20.86
N GLU A 370 -7.42 18.23 -21.14
CA GLU A 370 -8.11 18.08 -22.42
C GLU A 370 -7.29 18.69 -23.57
N ASP A 371 -6.57 19.78 -23.29
CA ASP A 371 -5.84 20.58 -24.26
C ASP A 371 -4.40 20.10 -24.49
N ARG A 372 -3.79 19.45 -23.50
CA ARG A 372 -2.39 18.96 -23.55
C ARG A 372 -2.29 17.48 -23.25
N ILE A 373 -1.08 16.93 -23.22
CA ILE A 373 -0.85 15.50 -22.98
C ILE A 373 -0.70 15.15 -21.50
N ASP A 374 -0.83 16.09 -20.58
CA ASP A 374 -0.63 15.84 -19.15
C ASP A 374 -1.84 15.13 -18.51
N ALA A 375 -1.56 14.27 -17.54
CA ALA A 375 -2.56 13.66 -16.69
C ALA A 375 -1.98 13.42 -15.28
N ILE A 376 -2.88 13.39 -14.30
CA ILE A 376 -2.57 12.98 -12.94
C ILE A 376 -3.46 11.80 -12.55
N THR A 377 -2.88 10.79 -11.91
CA THR A 377 -3.62 9.74 -11.23
C THR A 377 -3.36 9.85 -9.74
N VAL A 378 -4.43 9.90 -8.93
CA VAL A 378 -4.37 9.77 -7.46
C VAL A 378 -4.89 8.38 -7.10
N ILE A 379 -4.10 7.63 -6.33
CA ILE A 379 -4.37 6.26 -5.89
C ILE A 379 -4.55 6.23 -4.37
N ASN A 380 -5.28 5.26 -3.84
CA ASN A 380 -5.58 5.19 -2.41
C ASN A 380 -5.74 3.75 -1.88
N ARG A 381 -5.75 3.60 -0.55
CA ARG A 381 -6.28 2.41 0.13
C ARG A 381 -7.44 2.80 1.03
N GLY A 382 -8.66 2.47 0.60
CA GLY A 382 -9.86 2.63 1.44
C GLY A 382 -10.38 4.07 1.57
N LEU A 383 -10.06 4.95 0.61
CA LEU A 383 -10.52 6.34 0.58
C LEU A 383 -11.49 6.54 -0.61
N PRO A 384 -12.79 6.27 -0.41
CA PRO A 384 -13.75 6.14 -1.52
C PRO A 384 -14.27 7.47 -2.06
N GLU A 385 -13.97 8.60 -1.44
CA GLU A 385 -14.58 9.90 -1.76
C GLU A 385 -13.55 10.86 -2.39
N VAL A 386 -13.88 11.36 -3.58
CA VAL A 386 -13.10 12.36 -4.32
C VAL A 386 -14.00 13.44 -4.89
N GLU A 387 -13.45 14.63 -5.11
CA GLU A 387 -14.18 15.76 -5.66
C GLU A 387 -13.21 16.60 -6.52
N ILE A 388 -13.70 17.16 -7.62
CA ILE A 388 -12.96 18.21 -8.35
C ILE A 388 -13.79 19.49 -8.21
N THR A 389 -13.28 20.46 -7.45
CA THR A 389 -13.92 21.77 -7.30
C THR A 389 -13.23 22.80 -8.20
N ASP A 390 -13.96 23.84 -8.60
CA ASP A 390 -13.43 24.96 -9.40
C ASP A 390 -12.71 24.54 -10.71
N GLY A 391 -13.01 23.34 -11.21
CA GLY A 391 -12.46 22.73 -12.43
C GLY A 391 -10.98 22.32 -12.36
N ASN A 392 -10.25 22.64 -11.30
CA ASN A 392 -8.83 22.29 -11.17
C ASN A 392 -8.37 21.93 -9.76
N HIS A 393 -9.28 21.85 -8.78
CA HIS A 393 -8.93 21.51 -7.41
C HIS A 393 -9.38 20.07 -7.11
N LEU A 394 -8.47 19.12 -7.36
CA LEU A 394 -8.71 17.70 -7.08
C LEU A 394 -8.52 17.42 -5.59
N ALA A 395 -9.57 16.98 -4.91
CA ALA A 395 -9.56 16.68 -3.48
C ALA A 395 -9.84 15.19 -3.23
N LEU A 396 -9.08 14.60 -2.31
CA LEU A 396 -9.29 13.27 -1.74
C LEU A 396 -9.68 13.43 -0.28
N THR A 397 -10.87 12.97 0.10
CA THR A 397 -11.32 13.02 1.49
C THR A 397 -10.59 11.96 2.31
N LEU A 398 -9.95 12.41 3.41
CA LEU A 398 -9.25 11.53 4.34
C LEU A 398 -10.15 11.13 5.51
N LEU A 399 -10.85 12.11 6.09
CA LEU A 399 -11.72 11.90 7.24
C LEU A 399 -12.96 12.79 7.13
N ARG A 400 -14.12 12.25 7.50
CA ARG A 400 -15.38 13.00 7.63
C ARG A 400 -16.05 12.61 8.94
N CYS A 401 -16.33 13.60 9.77
CA CYS A 401 -16.84 13.39 11.13
C CYS A 401 -18.18 14.10 11.29
N VAL A 402 -19.19 13.36 11.74
CA VAL A 402 -20.58 13.80 11.94
C VAL A 402 -21.17 13.12 13.17
N GLY A 403 -22.23 13.70 13.74
CA GLY A 403 -22.84 13.18 14.98
C GLY A 403 -24.19 12.49 14.82
N TRP A 404 -24.66 12.26 13.60
CA TRP A 404 -26.02 11.76 13.31
C TRP A 404 -26.02 10.78 12.16
N LEU A 405 -26.79 9.70 12.30
CA LEU A 405 -27.06 8.74 11.22
C LEU A 405 -27.82 9.44 10.09
N SER A 406 -28.93 10.10 10.40
CA SER A 406 -29.69 10.85 9.40
C SER A 406 -30.30 12.12 9.97
N ARG A 407 -30.37 13.15 9.14
CA ARG A 407 -30.98 14.44 9.42
C ARG A 407 -31.93 14.85 8.30
N SER A 408 -32.98 15.59 8.65
CA SER A 408 -33.98 16.12 7.72
C SER A 408 -33.84 17.62 7.43
N ASP A 409 -32.96 18.31 8.15
CA ASP A 409 -32.76 19.76 8.07
C ASP A 409 -31.62 20.16 7.11
N LEU A 410 -31.13 19.22 6.29
CA LEU A 410 -30.05 19.46 5.32
C LEU A 410 -30.60 20.14 4.06
N PRO A 411 -30.02 21.25 3.57
CA PRO A 411 -30.42 21.84 2.30
C PRO A 411 -30.23 20.91 1.10
N GLU A 412 -29.18 20.09 1.13
CA GLU A 412 -28.81 19.14 0.08
C GLU A 412 -29.82 17.99 -0.02
N ARG A 413 -30.44 17.63 1.11
CA ARG A 413 -31.48 16.59 1.22
C ARG A 413 -32.45 16.97 2.36
N PRO A 414 -33.55 17.69 2.08
CA PRO A 414 -34.48 18.20 3.10
C PRO A 414 -35.46 17.13 3.60
N MET A 415 -34.95 15.92 3.87
CA MET A 415 -35.68 14.78 4.42
C MET A 415 -34.70 13.76 5.00
N HIS A 416 -35.18 12.83 5.82
CA HIS A 416 -34.35 11.73 6.32
C HIS A 416 -34.04 10.70 5.21
N ALA A 417 -32.78 10.27 5.12
CA ALA A 417 -32.35 9.09 4.36
C ALA A 417 -32.49 7.79 5.17
N GLY A 418 -32.53 7.89 6.50
CA GLY A 418 -32.67 6.79 7.45
C GLY A 418 -33.19 7.26 8.81
N PRO A 419 -33.10 6.42 9.86
CA PRO A 419 -33.51 6.82 11.20
C PRO A 419 -32.77 8.08 11.69
N GLY A 420 -33.51 9.01 12.30
CA GLY A 420 -32.97 10.25 12.86
C GLY A 420 -32.29 10.05 14.20
N GLU A 421 -31.24 9.22 14.23
CA GLU A 421 -30.56 8.80 15.46
C GLU A 421 -29.20 9.48 15.62
N ALA A 422 -28.83 9.80 16.86
CA ALA A 422 -27.52 10.35 17.18
C ALA A 422 -26.46 9.24 17.14
N THR A 423 -25.34 9.52 16.49
CA THR A 423 -24.19 8.62 16.35
C THR A 423 -22.91 9.32 16.82
N PRO A 424 -22.78 9.61 18.12
CA PRO A 424 -21.64 10.38 18.64
C PRO A 424 -20.27 9.73 18.37
N GLY A 425 -20.23 8.41 18.16
CA GLY A 425 -19.01 7.69 17.75
C GLY A 425 -18.51 8.07 16.35
N ALA A 426 -19.41 8.44 15.43
CA ALA A 426 -19.07 8.85 14.06
C ALA A 426 -18.36 10.22 13.97
N GLN A 427 -18.13 10.88 15.11
CA GLN A 427 -17.24 12.03 15.20
C GLN A 427 -15.77 11.64 15.23
N GLU A 428 -15.46 10.36 15.47
CA GLU A 428 -14.10 9.82 15.43
C GLU A 428 -13.14 10.60 16.34
N MET A 429 -13.60 10.93 17.56
CA MET A 429 -12.89 11.83 18.46
C MET A 429 -11.76 11.14 19.22
N ASN A 430 -10.58 11.76 19.16
CA ASN A 430 -9.31 11.28 19.73
C ASN A 430 -8.83 9.96 19.17
N GLU A 431 -9.38 9.54 18.03
CA GLU A 431 -8.92 8.36 17.30
C GLU A 431 -7.69 8.71 16.45
N GLU A 432 -6.78 7.75 16.36
CA GLU A 432 -5.58 7.84 15.54
C GLU A 432 -5.84 7.18 14.19
N TYR A 433 -5.55 7.92 13.13
CA TYR A 433 -5.73 7.47 11.76
C TYR A 433 -4.41 7.45 11.01
N GLU A 434 -4.23 6.42 10.20
CA GLU A 434 -3.19 6.32 9.19
C GLU A 434 -3.84 6.15 7.82
N PHE A 435 -3.61 7.12 6.94
CA PHE A 435 -4.16 7.13 5.59
C PHE A 435 -3.07 6.84 4.57
N HIS A 436 -3.34 5.90 3.65
CA HIS A 436 -2.43 5.56 2.57
C HIS A 436 -2.99 5.99 1.21
N TYR A 437 -2.23 6.84 0.53
CA TYR A 437 -2.54 7.29 -0.82
C TYR A 437 -1.26 7.59 -1.58
N GLY A 438 -1.39 7.94 -2.85
CA GLY A 438 -0.27 8.33 -3.67
C GLY A 438 -0.75 9.05 -4.92
N PHE A 439 0.19 9.58 -5.67
CA PHE A 439 -0.11 10.20 -6.95
C PHE A 439 1.04 10.03 -7.93
N LEU A 440 0.73 10.15 -9.21
CA LEU A 440 1.68 10.17 -10.30
C LEU A 440 1.20 11.14 -11.36
N VAL A 441 2.14 11.91 -11.92
CA VAL A 441 1.91 12.66 -13.15
C VAL A 441 2.45 11.84 -14.32
N HIS A 442 1.71 11.81 -15.42
CA HIS A 442 2.03 10.99 -16.58
C HIS A 442 1.40 11.58 -17.84
N SER A 443 1.59 10.91 -18.99
CA SER A 443 0.89 11.28 -20.22
C SER A 443 -0.55 10.75 -20.22
N LYS A 444 -1.51 11.51 -20.73
CA LYS A 444 -2.87 11.04 -21.00
C LYS A 444 -2.94 9.97 -22.09
N ASP A 445 -1.88 9.84 -22.89
CA ASP A 445 -1.79 8.78 -23.90
C ASP A 445 -1.45 7.41 -23.27
N GLU A 446 -1.00 7.39 -22.02
CA GLU A 446 -0.86 6.14 -21.27
C GLU A 446 -2.22 5.46 -21.13
N PRO A 447 -2.33 4.15 -21.41
CA PRO A 447 -3.60 3.45 -21.31
C PRO A 447 -4.11 3.47 -19.86
N LEU A 448 -5.42 3.41 -19.68
CA LEU A 448 -6.03 3.39 -18.35
C LEU A 448 -5.62 2.17 -17.50
N SER A 449 -5.17 1.08 -18.15
CA SER A 449 -4.56 -0.05 -17.44
C SER A 449 -3.30 0.34 -16.67
N SER A 450 -2.55 1.35 -17.11
CA SER A 450 -1.38 1.89 -16.38
C SER A 450 -1.77 2.48 -15.02
N SER A 451 -2.81 3.33 -14.99
CA SER A 451 -3.36 3.87 -13.74
C SER A 451 -3.87 2.77 -12.82
N ALA A 452 -4.54 1.76 -13.39
CA ALA A 452 -5.03 0.60 -12.63
C ALA A 452 -3.88 -0.27 -12.09
N ASP A 453 -2.78 -0.45 -12.83
CA ASP A 453 -1.62 -1.21 -12.37
C ASP A 453 -0.87 -0.50 -11.26
N HIS A 454 -0.70 0.82 -11.35
CA HIS A 454 -0.15 1.61 -10.24
C HIS A 454 -1.02 1.54 -8.99
N ALA A 455 -2.34 1.55 -9.14
CA ALA A 455 -3.28 1.37 -8.03
C ALA A 455 -3.19 -0.04 -7.45
N ASP A 456 -3.18 -1.09 -8.27
CA ASP A 456 -3.14 -2.47 -7.81
C ASP A 456 -1.83 -2.82 -7.09
N VAL A 457 -0.68 -2.38 -7.61
CA VAL A 457 0.63 -2.56 -6.95
C VAL A 457 0.67 -1.79 -5.63
N PHE A 458 0.02 -0.62 -5.57
CA PHE A 458 -0.08 0.14 -4.33
C PHE A 458 -1.03 -0.51 -3.33
N GLN A 459 -2.13 -1.13 -3.75
CA GLN A 459 -3.13 -1.73 -2.85
C GLN A 459 -2.77 -3.15 -2.41
N ASN A 460 -2.19 -3.93 -3.30
CA ASN A 460 -1.87 -5.34 -3.09
C ASN A 460 -0.36 -5.48 -2.92
N LEU A 461 0.10 -5.33 -1.68
CA LEU A 461 1.51 -5.50 -1.37
C LEU A 461 1.95 -6.93 -1.73
N PRO A 462 3.12 -7.09 -2.38
CA PRO A 462 3.65 -8.40 -2.70
C PRO A 462 3.96 -9.20 -1.43
N VAL A 463 3.78 -10.51 -1.50
CA VAL A 463 4.17 -11.42 -0.41
C VAL A 463 5.56 -11.94 -0.68
N VAL A 464 6.49 -11.71 0.24
CA VAL A 464 7.91 -12.01 0.08
C VAL A 464 8.34 -13.09 1.08
N PHE A 465 9.02 -14.11 0.58
CA PHE A 465 9.61 -15.19 1.37
C PHE A 465 11.12 -15.28 1.09
N THR A 466 11.94 -15.34 2.14
CA THR A 466 13.38 -15.64 2.00
C THR A 466 13.61 -17.11 2.34
N LEU A 467 14.28 -17.83 1.45
CA LEU A 467 14.68 -19.23 1.60
C LEU A 467 16.20 -19.33 1.61
N ASP A 468 16.79 -19.92 2.65
CA ASP A 468 18.25 -19.96 2.82
C ASP A 468 18.94 -21.00 1.91
N HIS A 469 18.45 -22.24 1.91
CA HIS A 469 19.05 -23.37 1.19
C HIS A 469 17.97 -24.33 0.69
N THR A 470 16.89 -23.78 0.14
CA THR A 470 15.77 -24.58 -0.38
C THR A 470 15.24 -23.92 -1.65
N GLU A 471 15.17 -24.70 -2.73
CA GLU A 471 14.43 -24.27 -3.92
C GLU A 471 12.94 -24.54 -3.73
N PRO A 472 12.06 -23.57 -4.04
CA PRO A 472 10.64 -23.88 -4.13
C PRO A 472 10.43 -24.88 -5.28
N PRO A 473 9.48 -25.82 -5.14
CA PRO A 473 9.16 -26.72 -6.25
C PRO A 473 8.70 -25.91 -7.48
N LEU A 474 9.17 -26.30 -8.66
CA LEU A 474 9.00 -25.55 -9.93
C LEU A 474 7.53 -25.22 -10.25
N ASN A 475 6.61 -26.09 -9.83
CA ASN A 475 5.17 -25.90 -9.99
C ASN A 475 4.60 -24.69 -9.21
N LEU A 476 5.32 -24.16 -8.22
CA LEU A 476 4.96 -22.90 -7.56
C LEU A 476 5.37 -21.68 -8.39
N ILE A 477 6.48 -21.76 -9.14
CA ILE A 477 7.00 -20.64 -9.94
C ILE A 477 6.25 -20.53 -11.27
N GLU A 478 5.70 -21.64 -11.78
CA GLU A 478 4.88 -21.62 -12.99
C GLU A 478 3.59 -20.79 -12.80
N PRO A 479 3.33 -19.76 -13.64
CA PRO A 479 2.12 -18.95 -13.52
C PRO A 479 0.88 -19.81 -13.78
N ILE A 480 -0.10 -19.76 -12.87
CA ILE A 480 -1.40 -20.45 -13.04
C ILE A 480 -2.09 -19.96 -14.32
N ILE A 481 -2.02 -18.65 -14.54
CA ILE A 481 -2.54 -17.94 -15.70
C ILE A 481 -1.62 -16.76 -16.00
N GLN A 482 -1.29 -16.56 -17.27
CA GLN A 482 -0.61 -15.38 -17.76
C GLN A 482 -1.44 -14.77 -18.89
N LEU A 483 -1.78 -13.50 -18.72
CA LEU A 483 -2.58 -12.71 -19.66
C LEU A 483 -1.63 -11.88 -20.52
N LYS A 484 -1.80 -11.94 -21.85
CA LYS A 484 -0.98 -11.16 -22.78
C LYS A 484 -1.42 -9.70 -22.90
N ASP A 485 -2.73 -9.45 -22.75
CA ASP A 485 -3.31 -8.11 -22.83
C ASP A 485 -3.49 -7.54 -21.43
N THR A 486 -2.81 -6.44 -21.13
CA THR A 486 -2.82 -5.78 -19.81
C THR A 486 -4.18 -5.14 -19.50
N THR A 487 -5.10 -5.08 -20.45
CA THR A 487 -6.44 -4.56 -20.24
C THR A 487 -7.38 -5.59 -19.64
N ILE A 488 -7.09 -6.88 -19.80
CA ILE A 488 -7.82 -7.95 -19.11
C ILE A 488 -7.21 -8.13 -17.72
N ARG A 489 -8.07 -8.12 -16.70
CA ARG A 489 -7.66 -8.15 -15.30
C ARG A 489 -8.30 -9.32 -14.58
N ILE A 490 -7.64 -9.80 -13.54
CA ILE A 490 -8.16 -10.85 -12.65
C ILE A 490 -8.62 -10.15 -11.37
N SER A 491 -9.89 -10.31 -11.02
CA SER A 491 -10.42 -9.81 -9.75
C SER A 491 -10.29 -10.84 -8.63
N SER A 492 -10.33 -12.13 -8.97
CA SER A 492 -10.28 -13.22 -8.01
C SER A 492 -9.79 -14.51 -8.64
N MET A 493 -9.10 -15.30 -7.82
CA MET A 493 -8.69 -16.66 -8.12
C MET A 493 -8.90 -17.51 -6.87
N ARG A 494 -9.72 -18.55 -6.99
CA ARG A 494 -10.13 -19.37 -5.84
C ARG A 494 -10.20 -20.84 -6.20
N VAL A 495 -9.77 -21.70 -5.29
CA VAL A 495 -9.91 -23.16 -5.45
C VAL A 495 -11.30 -23.57 -5.02
N GLN A 496 -11.96 -24.41 -5.82
CA GLN A 496 -13.22 -25.06 -5.53
C GLN A 496 -13.13 -26.51 -6.01
N ASP A 497 -13.08 -27.44 -5.05
CA ASP A 497 -12.78 -28.85 -5.27
C ASP A 497 -11.49 -29.01 -6.10
N ASP A 498 -11.53 -29.78 -7.20
CA ASP A 498 -10.39 -29.99 -8.11
C ASP A 498 -10.24 -28.89 -9.18
N THR A 499 -10.90 -27.75 -9.00
CA THR A 499 -10.96 -26.68 -9.99
C THR A 499 -10.52 -25.34 -9.44
N ILE A 500 -9.98 -24.49 -10.31
CA ILE A 500 -9.64 -23.10 -10.02
C ILE A 500 -10.67 -22.23 -10.71
N LEU A 501 -11.45 -21.48 -9.94
CA LEU A 501 -12.38 -20.49 -10.47
C LEU A 501 -11.67 -19.15 -10.54
N VAL A 502 -11.67 -18.54 -11.73
CA VAL A 502 -11.02 -17.26 -12.01
C VAL A 502 -12.06 -16.29 -12.54
N THR A 503 -12.22 -15.14 -11.87
CA THR A 503 -13.05 -14.04 -12.39
C THR A 503 -12.13 -13.03 -13.07
N LEU A 504 -12.36 -12.86 -14.37
CA LEU A 504 -11.67 -11.91 -15.23
C LEU A 504 -12.63 -10.79 -15.64
N TYR A 505 -12.09 -9.64 -15.98
CA TYR A 505 -12.88 -8.57 -16.58
C TYR A 505 -12.06 -7.75 -17.57
N ASN A 506 -12.74 -7.23 -18.57
CA ASN A 506 -12.19 -6.28 -19.52
C ASN A 506 -12.27 -4.87 -18.95
N LEU A 507 -11.13 -4.19 -18.77
CA LEU A 507 -11.09 -2.81 -18.30
C LEU A 507 -11.56 -1.81 -19.38
N ASP A 508 -11.47 -2.16 -20.67
CA ASP A 508 -11.79 -1.25 -21.78
C ASP A 508 -13.28 -1.24 -22.13
N SER A 509 -13.65 -0.17 -22.83
CA SER A 509 -14.91 0.06 -23.54
C SER A 509 -14.98 -0.60 -24.93
N LYS A 510 -13.98 -1.42 -25.29
CA LYS A 510 -13.89 -2.11 -26.59
C LYS A 510 -13.80 -3.61 -26.41
N ASP A 511 -14.21 -4.35 -27.43
CA ASP A 511 -14.04 -5.80 -27.46
C ASP A 511 -12.55 -6.16 -27.56
N ILE A 512 -12.12 -7.11 -26.75
CA ILE A 512 -10.72 -7.56 -26.67
C ILE A 512 -10.69 -9.08 -26.86
N THR A 513 -9.75 -9.57 -27.67
CA THR A 513 -9.41 -10.99 -27.71
C THR A 513 -7.94 -11.14 -27.37
N THR A 514 -7.64 -11.91 -26.33
CA THR A 514 -6.28 -12.07 -25.82
C THR A 514 -5.86 -13.53 -25.77
N ASP A 515 -4.56 -13.76 -25.96
CA ASP A 515 -3.94 -15.05 -25.71
C ASP A 515 -3.76 -15.23 -24.20
N VAL A 516 -4.18 -16.39 -23.70
CA VAL A 516 -4.08 -16.78 -22.30
C VAL A 516 -3.21 -18.02 -22.22
N HIS A 517 -2.11 -17.93 -21.48
CA HIS A 517 -1.25 -19.05 -21.15
C HIS A 517 -1.63 -19.58 -19.77
N LEU A 518 -1.75 -20.90 -19.63
CA LEU A 518 -2.12 -21.58 -18.39
C LEU A 518 -1.00 -22.53 -17.97
N ALA A 519 -0.94 -22.87 -16.69
CA ALA A 519 0.00 -23.87 -16.21
C ALA A 519 -0.25 -25.26 -16.83
N GLU A 520 0.79 -26.08 -16.97
CA GLU A 520 0.73 -27.38 -17.65
C GLU A 520 -0.28 -28.36 -17.04
N TYR A 521 -0.53 -28.23 -15.74
CA TYR A 521 -1.47 -29.07 -15.01
C TYR A 521 -2.94 -28.70 -15.27
N ILE A 522 -3.24 -27.58 -15.95
CA ILE A 522 -4.61 -27.23 -16.35
C ILE A 522 -4.96 -27.99 -17.64
N LYS A 523 -6.01 -28.81 -17.57
CA LYS A 523 -6.43 -29.73 -18.65
C LYS A 523 -7.65 -29.25 -19.42
N SER A 524 -8.51 -28.44 -18.80
CA SER A 524 -9.64 -27.83 -19.48
C SER A 524 -10.02 -26.49 -18.87
N ILE A 525 -10.72 -25.70 -19.67
CA ILE A 525 -11.26 -24.39 -19.30
C ILE A 525 -12.70 -24.31 -19.78
N ALA A 526 -13.60 -23.94 -18.87
CA ALA A 526 -14.99 -23.68 -19.16
C ALA A 526 -15.35 -22.28 -18.69
N GLU A 527 -16.04 -21.51 -19.53
CA GLU A 527 -16.71 -20.28 -19.12
C GLU A 527 -17.98 -20.66 -18.36
N VAL A 528 -18.19 -20.07 -17.18
CA VAL A 528 -19.29 -20.44 -16.28
C VAL A 528 -20.00 -19.20 -15.71
N ARG A 529 -21.29 -19.34 -15.38
CA ARG A 529 -22.07 -18.35 -14.62
C ARG A 529 -21.68 -18.37 -13.14
N LEU A 530 -22.11 -17.34 -12.39
CA LEU A 530 -21.90 -17.23 -10.93
C LEU A 530 -22.38 -18.46 -10.14
N ASP A 531 -23.42 -19.13 -10.61
CA ASP A 531 -23.96 -20.36 -10.01
C ASP A 531 -23.21 -21.65 -10.43
N GLY A 532 -22.17 -21.52 -11.27
CA GLY A 532 -21.37 -22.64 -11.79
C GLY A 532 -21.90 -23.25 -13.09
N THR A 533 -23.02 -22.77 -13.65
CA THR A 533 -23.56 -23.26 -14.92
C THR A 533 -22.57 -23.01 -16.06
N ILE A 534 -22.17 -24.06 -16.79
CA ILE A 534 -21.28 -23.95 -17.95
C ILE A 534 -21.97 -23.23 -19.09
N ILE A 535 -21.33 -22.20 -19.63
CA ILE A 535 -21.76 -21.42 -20.80
C ILE A 535 -21.13 -22.01 -22.05
N ARG A 536 -19.81 -22.23 -22.05
CA ARG A 536 -19.06 -22.84 -23.14
C ARG A 536 -17.71 -23.38 -22.67
N ASP A 537 -17.23 -24.43 -23.32
CA ASP A 537 -15.86 -24.91 -23.17
C ASP A 537 -14.92 -24.16 -24.14
N HIS A 538 -13.68 -23.94 -23.70
CA HIS A 538 -12.63 -23.38 -24.55
C HIS A 538 -11.60 -24.46 -24.90
N SER A 539 -11.26 -24.56 -26.19
CA SER A 539 -10.20 -25.46 -26.63
C SER A 539 -8.84 -24.96 -26.12
N LEU A 540 -8.03 -25.88 -25.61
CA LEU A 540 -6.61 -25.65 -25.31
C LEU A 540 -5.75 -26.15 -26.47
N ASN A 541 -4.85 -25.30 -26.97
CA ASN A 541 -3.75 -25.73 -27.82
C ASN A 541 -2.49 -25.78 -26.97
N LYS A 542 -2.08 -27.00 -26.58
CA LYS A 542 -1.09 -27.23 -25.51
C LYS A 542 -1.56 -26.60 -24.19
N HIS A 543 -1.02 -25.43 -23.86
CA HIS A 543 -1.29 -24.69 -22.63
C HIS A 543 -1.77 -23.25 -22.91
N THR A 544 -2.23 -23.00 -24.14
CA THR A 544 -2.68 -21.69 -24.58
C THR A 544 -4.11 -21.76 -25.10
N THR A 545 -4.90 -20.73 -24.81
CA THR A 545 -6.23 -20.52 -25.37
C THR A 545 -6.45 -19.05 -25.71
N LYS A 546 -7.50 -18.75 -26.46
CA LYS A 546 -7.95 -17.39 -26.71
C LYS A 546 -9.24 -17.14 -25.97
N LEU A 547 -9.26 -16.07 -25.18
CA LEU A 547 -10.47 -15.57 -24.55
C LEU A 547 -10.86 -14.25 -25.21
N SER A 548 -12.13 -14.17 -25.62
CA SER A 548 -12.74 -12.95 -26.14
C SER A 548 -13.67 -12.36 -25.08
N PHE A 549 -13.55 -11.05 -24.91
CA PHE A 549 -14.32 -10.23 -23.98
C PHE A 549 -15.02 -9.13 -24.77
N GLY A 550 -16.32 -8.97 -24.55
CA GLY A 550 -17.00 -7.75 -24.94
C GLY A 550 -16.47 -6.54 -24.15
N ALA A 551 -16.81 -5.34 -24.62
CA ALA A 551 -16.60 -4.10 -23.87
C ALA A 551 -17.09 -4.24 -22.41
N ARG A 552 -16.19 -4.04 -21.44
CA ARG A 552 -16.47 -4.13 -19.99
C ARG A 552 -17.05 -5.46 -19.51
N GLU A 553 -16.87 -6.54 -20.27
CA GLU A 553 -17.40 -7.85 -19.90
C GLU A 553 -16.67 -8.40 -18.67
N ILE A 554 -17.44 -8.89 -17.69
CA ILE A 554 -16.97 -9.74 -16.61
C ILE A 554 -17.18 -11.18 -17.03
N LYS A 555 -16.12 -11.98 -17.00
CA LYS A 555 -16.13 -13.39 -17.38
C LYS A 555 -15.60 -14.22 -16.24
N MET A 556 -16.27 -15.34 -15.94
CA MET A 556 -15.77 -16.28 -14.96
C MET A 556 -15.45 -17.60 -15.64
N CYS A 557 -14.26 -18.13 -15.36
CA CYS A 557 -13.75 -19.34 -15.96
C CYS A 557 -13.40 -20.35 -14.88
N GLN A 558 -13.77 -21.62 -15.11
CA GLN A 558 -13.36 -22.76 -14.30
C GLN A 558 -12.21 -23.48 -15.02
N PHE A 559 -11.05 -23.57 -14.36
CA PHE A 559 -9.89 -24.31 -14.83
C PHE A 559 -9.82 -25.65 -14.10
N ARG A 560 -9.86 -26.76 -14.84
CA ARG A 560 -9.80 -28.11 -14.27
C ARG A 560 -8.39 -28.67 -14.34
N ARG A 561 -7.95 -29.33 -13.27
CA ARG A 561 -6.64 -29.96 -13.18
C ARG A 561 -6.64 -31.41 -13.67
N THR A 562 -7.81 -32.04 -13.70
CA THR A 562 -8.04 -33.46 -14.03
C THR A 562 -9.04 -33.64 -15.16
#